data_AF-A0A9P8US59-F1
#
_entry.id   AF-A0A9P8US59-F1
#
_cell.length_a   1.000
_cell.length_b   1.000
_cell.length_c   1.000
_cell.angle_alpha   90.00
_cell.angle_beta   90.00
_cell.angle_gamma   90.00
#
_symmetry.space_group_name_H-M   'P 1'
#
loop_
_entity.id
_entity.type
_entity.pdbx_description
1 polymer ?
#
loop_
_entity_poly.entity_id
_entity_poly.type
_entity_poly.pdbx_seq_one_letter_code
_entity_poly.pdbx_strand_id
1 'polypeptide(L)'
;MLDKAPTAQGTTFEAGIPLIKPPQGMRYGLRSASRTPVKVSAPPSRSLDESTPALQTSKGTRVTTSNYFTAPKPSPLKPKSPRPPRNTVSALQFPTLTATRFGLTQEKLADDPLRLMIAISFLVRTPGRISVPVFQGLVDKYPTPQALAEADPENIIAMIKHLGLSIVRTAQIQKYARIWIESPPSKDIRYGVKNYPNRGDGSDVRAGERLPPEEEDPRASAWEIGHMTQGPYAIDSWRIFCRDVLLGRAQDWRGKGREAGFQPEWMRVLPLDKELRAYLRWMWMGEGWDWDPKTGEREPLSDELRTAVNEGRVQWDNTGALQIVGATAVAHAQFEGAHAS
;
A
#
# COMPACT_ATOMS: atom_id res chain seq x y z
N MET A 1 0.69 -2.54 77.04
CA MET A 1 1.73 -2.20 76.04
C MET A 1 1.37 -2.97 74.78
N LEU A 2 1.20 -2.46 73.58
CA LEU A 2 1.19 -1.18 72.85
C LEU A 2 0.67 -1.65 71.45
N ASP A 3 -0.10 -0.97 70.60
CA ASP A 3 -0.64 0.36 70.58
C ASP A 3 -1.81 0.38 69.58
N LYS A 4 -2.71 1.34 69.78
CA LYS A 4 -3.86 1.64 68.92
C LYS A 4 -3.43 2.24 67.57
N ALA A 5 -4.29 2.05 66.58
CA ALA A 5 -4.33 2.85 65.35
C ALA A 5 -4.36 4.36 65.62
N PRO A 6 -3.98 5.16 64.61
CA PRO A 6 -4.74 6.37 64.34
C PRO A 6 -5.20 6.49 62.89
N THR A 7 -6.44 6.92 62.78
CA THR A 7 -7.09 7.55 61.62
C THR A 7 -6.51 8.95 61.38
N ALA A 8 -6.21 9.31 60.13
CA ALA A 8 -6.16 10.69 59.64
C ALA A 8 -6.32 10.66 58.11
N GLN A 9 -7.48 11.07 57.59
CA GLN A 9 -7.81 12.41 57.08
C GLN A 9 -7.24 12.68 55.68
N GLY A 10 -8.18 12.96 54.78
CA GLY A 10 -7.92 13.24 53.38
C GLY A 10 -7.24 14.58 53.15
N THR A 11 -6.49 14.63 52.06
CA THR A 11 -6.05 15.84 51.40
C THR A 11 -6.18 15.62 49.90
N THR A 12 -7.23 16.23 49.36
CA THR A 12 -7.41 16.56 47.95
C THR A 12 -6.22 17.39 47.49
N PHE A 13 -5.47 16.88 46.50
CA PHE A 13 -4.57 17.71 45.69
C PHE A 13 -5.07 17.66 44.26
N GLU A 14 -5.89 18.65 43.90
CA GLU A 14 -6.02 19.09 42.51
C GLU A 14 -4.67 19.69 42.10
N ALA A 15 -4.00 19.04 41.16
CA ALA A 15 -2.90 19.65 40.41
C ALA A 15 -3.29 19.62 38.93
N GLY A 16 -3.84 20.73 38.47
CA GLY A 16 -4.14 20.98 37.06
C GLY A 16 -2.88 20.96 36.22
N ILE A 17 -2.77 19.98 35.32
CA ILE A 17 -1.76 19.93 34.26
C ILE A 17 -2.25 20.81 33.10
N PRO A 18 -1.49 21.82 32.65
CA PRO A 18 -1.94 22.68 31.56
C PRO A 18 -1.94 21.92 30.23
N LEU A 19 -3.10 21.92 29.59
CA LEU A 19 -3.38 21.43 28.25
C LEU A 19 -2.58 22.23 27.21
N ILE A 20 -1.44 21.70 26.76
CA ILE A 20 -0.69 22.23 25.62
C ILE A 20 -1.52 21.96 24.35
N LYS A 21 -2.14 23.02 23.81
CA LYS A 21 -2.87 22.97 22.54
C LYS A 21 -1.88 22.73 21.39
N PRO A 22 -2.14 21.78 20.48
CA PRO A 22 -1.30 21.59 19.30
C PRO A 22 -1.46 22.79 18.34
N PRO A 23 -0.38 23.21 17.66
CA PRO A 23 -0.43 24.32 16.73
C PRO A 23 -1.35 23.99 15.55
N GLN A 24 -2.33 24.87 15.32
CA GLN A 24 -3.22 24.84 14.19
C GLN A 24 -2.46 25.24 12.92
N GLY A 25 -2.55 24.41 11.88
CA GLY A 25 -2.35 24.86 10.50
C GLY A 25 -1.13 24.29 9.77
N MET A 26 -1.24 23.07 9.23
CA MET A 26 -0.58 22.72 7.97
C MET A 26 -1.43 21.70 7.22
N ARG A 27 -2.43 22.19 6.50
CA ARG A 27 -3.19 21.43 5.51
C ARG A 27 -2.35 21.31 4.24
N TYR A 28 -1.63 20.21 4.07
CA TYR A 28 -1.12 19.84 2.73
C TYR A 28 -2.25 19.21 1.94
N GLY A 29 -3.05 20.06 1.30
CA GLY A 29 -4.03 19.65 0.29
C GLY A 29 -3.32 19.24 -0.98
N LEU A 30 -3.26 17.94 -1.25
CA LEU A 30 -2.99 17.41 -2.60
C LEU A 30 -4.18 17.76 -3.49
N ARG A 31 -4.12 18.92 -4.16
CA ARG A 31 -5.02 19.23 -5.28
C ARG A 31 -4.59 18.39 -6.48
N SER A 32 -5.36 17.35 -6.78
CA SER A 32 -5.39 16.77 -8.12
C SER A 32 -6.48 17.48 -8.91
N ALA A 33 -6.07 18.24 -9.93
CA ALA A 33 -6.96 18.87 -10.89
C ALA A 33 -7.43 17.84 -11.93
N SER A 34 -8.74 17.67 -12.04
CA SER A 34 -9.39 17.28 -13.30
C SER A 34 -10.88 17.64 -13.24
N ARG A 35 -11.22 18.74 -13.93
CA ARG A 35 -12.58 19.11 -14.31
C ARG A 35 -12.97 18.27 -15.53
N THR A 36 -14.12 17.60 -15.48
CA THR A 36 -14.92 17.25 -16.65
C THR A 36 -16.41 17.45 -16.34
N PRO A 37 -17.25 17.74 -17.35
CA PRO A 37 -18.37 18.66 -17.21
C PRO A 37 -19.69 17.95 -16.85
N VAL A 38 -20.49 18.63 -16.04
CA VAL A 38 -21.86 18.23 -15.72
C VAL A 38 -22.79 18.67 -16.85
N LYS A 39 -23.57 17.72 -17.35
CA LYS A 39 -24.68 17.87 -18.28
C LYS A 39 -25.91 18.31 -17.48
N VAL A 40 -26.43 19.51 -17.72
CA VAL A 40 -27.74 19.94 -17.18
C VAL A 40 -28.60 20.48 -18.32
N SER A 41 -29.84 20.00 -18.29
CA SER A 41 -30.99 20.19 -19.16
C SER A 41 -31.50 21.65 -19.28
N ALA A 42 -32.04 21.98 -20.46
CA ALA A 42 -32.81 23.19 -20.77
C ALA A 42 -34.22 23.16 -20.12
N PRO A 43 -34.94 24.32 -19.99
CA PRO A 43 -35.79 24.84 -21.08
C PRO A 43 -35.91 26.42 -21.06
N PRO A 44 -36.90 27.12 -21.67
CA PRO A 44 -36.77 27.77 -22.99
C PRO A 44 -37.05 29.30 -23.06
N SER A 45 -36.65 29.87 -24.22
CA SER A 45 -37.23 31.00 -24.99
C SER A 45 -37.29 32.44 -24.46
N ARG A 46 -36.57 33.38 -25.13
CA ARG A 46 -37.13 34.51 -25.93
C ARG A 46 -36.02 35.41 -26.55
N SER A 47 -36.10 35.65 -27.87
CA SER A 47 -35.85 36.87 -28.70
C SER A 47 -35.09 38.07 -28.09
N LEU A 48 -34.21 38.86 -28.75
CA LEU A 48 -33.91 39.20 -30.16
C LEU A 48 -32.59 40.05 -30.20
N ASP A 49 -31.93 40.13 -31.37
CA ASP A 49 -30.99 41.17 -31.87
C ASP A 49 -29.62 41.37 -31.15
N GLU A 50 -28.46 41.62 -31.78
CA GLU A 50 -28.08 42.01 -33.15
C GLU A 50 -26.52 41.96 -33.31
N SER A 51 -26.03 41.80 -34.56
CA SER A 51 -24.69 42.17 -35.09
C SER A 51 -23.41 41.32 -34.84
N THR A 52 -23.01 40.61 -35.90
CA THR A 52 -21.67 40.08 -36.29
C THR A 52 -20.65 41.22 -36.62
N PRO A 53 -19.31 41.01 -36.77
CA PRO A 53 -18.68 40.02 -37.65
C PRO A 53 -17.44 39.26 -37.12
N ALA A 54 -17.17 38.17 -37.86
CA ALA A 54 -16.13 37.18 -37.67
C ALA A 54 -14.71 37.66 -38.01
N LEU A 55 -13.71 37.08 -37.32
CA LEU A 55 -12.33 36.98 -37.79
C LEU A 55 -11.83 35.55 -37.57
N GLN A 56 -11.66 34.85 -38.69
CA GLN A 56 -10.96 33.56 -38.79
C GLN A 56 -9.45 33.81 -38.64
N THR A 57 -8.75 33.05 -37.79
CA THR A 57 -7.32 32.74 -38.00
C THR A 57 -6.97 31.38 -37.39
N SER A 58 -5.91 30.82 -37.94
CA SER A 58 -5.54 29.43 -38.09
C SER A 58 -4.81 28.80 -36.91
N LYS A 59 -4.76 27.47 -36.95
CA LYS A 59 -4.02 26.55 -36.07
C LYS A 59 -2.55 26.95 -35.90
N GLY A 60 -2.11 27.07 -34.64
CA GLY A 60 -0.70 27.21 -34.26
C GLY A 60 -0.35 26.27 -33.10
N THR A 61 0.52 25.31 -33.38
CA THR A 61 1.14 24.38 -32.44
C THR A 61 1.92 25.15 -31.36
N ARG A 62 1.54 25.04 -30.08
CA ARG A 62 2.22 25.73 -28.99
C ARG A 62 3.29 24.83 -28.37
N VAL A 63 4.54 25.03 -28.77
CA VAL A 63 5.72 24.53 -28.05
C VAL A 63 6.07 25.57 -26.99
N THR A 64 5.93 25.21 -25.72
CA THR A 64 6.27 26.08 -24.58
C THR A 64 7.65 25.67 -24.06
N THR A 65 8.71 26.33 -24.50
CA THR A 65 10.03 26.28 -23.84
C THR A 65 10.40 27.69 -23.41
N SER A 66 10.65 27.88 -22.12
CA SER A 66 11.01 29.18 -21.54
C SER A 66 12.43 29.60 -21.94
N ASN A 67 12.61 30.88 -22.26
CA ASN A 67 13.86 31.50 -22.74
C ASN A 67 15.01 31.57 -21.71
N TYR A 68 14.90 30.91 -20.56
CA TYR A 68 15.89 30.94 -19.48
C TYR A 68 16.84 29.73 -19.45
N PHE A 69 16.67 28.76 -20.35
CA PHE A 69 17.55 27.61 -20.45
C PHE A 69 18.26 27.58 -21.80
N THR A 70 19.57 27.75 -21.81
CA THR A 70 20.41 27.48 -22.98
C THR A 70 20.43 25.96 -23.21
N ALA A 71 19.98 25.51 -24.38
CA ALA A 71 19.89 24.09 -24.68
C ALA A 71 21.30 23.45 -24.77
N PRO A 72 21.59 22.38 -24.00
CA PRO A 72 22.84 21.63 -24.19
C PRO A 72 22.80 20.88 -25.52
N LYS A 73 23.95 20.80 -26.22
CA LYS A 73 24.09 19.99 -27.44
C LYS A 73 23.69 18.53 -27.15
N PRO A 74 22.88 17.88 -28.02
CA PRO A 74 22.46 16.51 -27.78
C PRO A 74 23.64 15.55 -27.97
N SER A 75 24.12 14.97 -26.87
CA SER A 75 24.95 13.76 -26.92
C SER A 75 24.11 12.60 -27.48
N PRO A 76 24.67 11.67 -28.27
CA PRO A 76 23.93 10.54 -28.81
C PRO A 76 23.44 9.63 -27.66
N LEU A 77 22.20 9.83 -27.24
CA LEU A 77 21.56 9.01 -26.22
C LEU A 77 21.24 7.64 -26.82
N LYS A 78 21.80 6.58 -26.23
CA LYS A 78 21.35 5.20 -26.46
C LYS A 78 19.82 5.15 -26.40
N PRO A 79 19.14 4.43 -27.31
CA PRO A 79 17.69 4.34 -27.30
C PRO A 79 17.23 3.84 -25.93
N LYS A 80 16.47 4.66 -25.21
CA LYS A 80 15.89 4.28 -23.93
C LYS A 80 14.92 3.13 -24.20
N SER A 81 15.17 1.96 -23.60
CA SER A 81 14.20 0.88 -23.61
C SER A 81 12.85 1.40 -23.12
N PRO A 82 11.71 1.03 -23.76
CA PRO A 82 10.40 1.44 -23.31
C PRO A 82 10.23 1.17 -21.81
N ARG A 83 9.68 2.13 -21.09
CA ARG A 83 9.38 1.95 -19.66
C ARG A 83 8.33 0.83 -19.56
N PRO A 84 8.51 -0.17 -18.68
CA PRO A 84 7.53 -1.24 -18.54
C PRO A 84 6.15 -0.64 -18.20
N PRO A 85 5.06 -1.28 -18.64
CA PRO A 85 3.70 -0.85 -18.32
C PRO A 85 3.50 -0.59 -16.83
N ARG A 86 2.57 0.32 -16.52
CA ARG A 86 2.09 0.48 -15.15
C ARG A 86 1.49 -0.86 -14.72
N ASN A 87 1.86 -1.33 -13.52
CA ASN A 87 1.44 -2.61 -12.91
C ASN A 87 2.26 -3.87 -13.27
N THR A 88 3.31 -3.77 -14.09
CA THR A 88 4.23 -4.92 -14.28
C THR A 88 4.93 -5.24 -12.96
N VAL A 89 4.79 -6.48 -12.45
CA VAL A 89 5.51 -6.98 -11.27
C VAL A 89 7.00 -6.94 -11.60
N SER A 90 7.76 -6.09 -10.90
CA SER A 90 8.95 -5.47 -11.52
C SER A 90 10.30 -5.99 -11.02
N ALA A 91 10.32 -6.96 -10.11
CA ALA A 91 11.57 -7.29 -9.43
C ALA A 91 11.72 -8.73 -8.92
N LEU A 92 10.63 -9.45 -8.64
CA LEU A 92 10.72 -10.79 -8.05
C LEU A 92 10.39 -11.85 -9.10
N GLN A 93 11.30 -12.82 -9.23
CA GLN A 93 10.98 -14.07 -9.91
C GLN A 93 9.85 -14.76 -9.14
N PHE A 94 8.88 -15.33 -9.87
CA PHE A 94 7.83 -16.11 -9.23
C PHE A 94 8.46 -17.38 -8.66
N PRO A 95 8.43 -17.61 -7.33
CA PRO A 95 9.07 -18.77 -6.73
C PRO A 95 8.26 -20.05 -7.00
N THR A 96 8.92 -21.20 -6.85
CA THR A 96 8.25 -22.50 -6.85
C THR A 96 7.27 -22.58 -5.68
N LEU A 97 6.27 -23.48 -5.76
CA LEU A 97 5.31 -23.66 -4.65
C LEU A 97 5.93 -24.38 -3.46
N THR A 98 7.06 -25.05 -3.66
CA THR A 98 7.87 -25.67 -2.60
C THR A 98 8.80 -24.69 -1.89
N ALA A 99 8.95 -23.47 -2.39
CA ALA A 99 9.79 -22.46 -1.76
C ALA A 99 9.24 -22.08 -0.38
N THR A 100 10.12 -21.91 0.61
CA THR A 100 9.69 -21.52 1.96
C THR A 100 9.18 -20.08 2.03
N ARG A 101 9.59 -19.22 1.10
CA ARG A 101 9.32 -17.77 1.10
C ARG A 101 9.14 -17.28 -0.33
N PHE A 102 8.31 -16.24 -0.48
CA PHE A 102 8.17 -15.52 -1.75
C PHE A 102 9.30 -14.52 -1.98
N GLY A 103 9.79 -13.91 -0.89
CA GLY A 103 10.89 -12.93 -0.95
C GLY A 103 10.45 -11.47 -0.86
N LEU A 104 9.18 -11.20 -0.51
CA LEU A 104 8.75 -9.85 -0.15
C LEU A 104 9.51 -9.35 1.09
N THR A 105 9.74 -8.05 1.16
CA THR A 105 10.35 -7.44 2.36
C THR A 105 9.40 -7.51 3.55
N GLN A 106 8.10 -7.36 3.32
CA GLN A 106 7.06 -7.49 4.34
C GLN A 106 7.00 -8.89 4.94
N GLU A 107 7.16 -9.94 4.13
CA GLU A 107 7.22 -11.33 4.61
C GLU A 107 8.38 -11.55 5.59
N LYS A 108 9.52 -10.88 5.36
CA LYS A 108 10.70 -10.97 6.25
C LYS A 108 10.54 -10.17 7.54
N LEU A 109 9.65 -9.18 7.55
CA LEU A 109 9.45 -8.23 8.65
C LEU A 109 8.14 -8.49 9.40
N ALA A 110 7.43 -9.58 9.12
CA ALA A 110 6.13 -9.85 9.74
C ALA A 110 6.21 -9.95 11.28
N ASP A 111 7.35 -10.41 11.83
CA ASP A 111 7.60 -10.48 13.27
C ASP A 111 8.05 -9.13 13.88
N ASP A 112 8.28 -8.09 13.07
CA ASP A 112 8.57 -6.72 13.50
C ASP A 112 7.64 -5.72 12.80
N PRO A 113 6.41 -5.56 13.32
CA PRO A 113 5.39 -4.75 12.67
C PRO A 113 5.77 -3.27 12.51
N LEU A 114 6.58 -2.70 13.41
CA LEU A 114 7.07 -1.33 13.27
C LEU A 114 8.02 -1.21 12.07
N ARG A 115 9.02 -2.11 11.98
CA ARG A 115 9.95 -2.12 10.85
C ARG A 115 9.23 -2.39 9.54
N LEU A 116 8.21 -3.23 9.52
CA LEU A 116 7.34 -3.44 8.37
C LEU A 116 6.67 -2.11 7.93
N MET A 117 6.10 -1.35 8.86
CA MET A 117 5.49 -0.05 8.56
C MET A 117 6.51 0.97 8.03
N ILE A 118 7.73 0.96 8.57
CA ILE A 118 8.82 1.82 8.06
C ILE A 118 9.22 1.38 6.65
N ALA A 119 9.41 0.08 6.40
CA ALA A 119 9.75 -0.45 5.08
C ALA A 119 8.70 -0.08 4.02
N ILE A 120 7.41 -0.08 4.37
CA ILE A 120 6.32 0.37 3.49
C ILE A 120 6.54 1.80 3.00
N SER A 121 7.01 2.72 3.86
CA SER A 121 7.28 4.11 3.45
C SER A 121 8.37 4.20 2.36
N PHE A 122 9.32 3.27 2.36
CA PHE A 122 10.38 3.14 1.35
C PHE A 122 9.89 2.52 0.04
N LEU A 123 8.97 1.57 0.11
CA LEU A 123 8.42 0.85 -1.03
C LEU A 123 7.38 1.66 -1.82
N VAL A 124 6.74 2.66 -1.19
CA VAL A 124 5.80 3.56 -1.87
C VAL A 124 6.51 4.31 -3.00
N ARG A 125 6.15 3.95 -4.24
CA ARG A 125 6.66 4.54 -5.49
C ARG A 125 8.18 4.39 -5.71
N THR A 126 8.84 3.46 -5.03
CA THR A 126 10.26 3.12 -5.26
C THR A 126 10.45 1.62 -5.36
N PRO A 127 11.16 1.12 -6.39
CA PRO A 127 11.47 -0.31 -6.49
C PRO A 127 12.26 -0.81 -5.29
N GLY A 128 11.87 -1.97 -4.75
CA GLY A 128 12.52 -2.60 -3.60
C GLY A 128 14.03 -2.80 -3.77
N ARG A 129 14.49 -3.13 -5.00
CA ARG A 129 15.92 -3.29 -5.31
C ARG A 129 16.79 -2.07 -4.95
N ILE A 130 16.21 -0.87 -4.96
CA ILE A 130 16.91 0.38 -4.61
C ILE A 130 16.57 0.80 -3.18
N SER A 131 15.32 0.64 -2.76
CA SER A 131 14.88 1.17 -1.46
C SER A 131 15.19 0.28 -0.27
N VAL A 132 15.25 -1.05 -0.44
CA VAL A 132 15.50 -2.01 0.65
C VAL A 132 16.90 -1.87 1.27
N PRO A 133 18.00 -1.72 0.50
CA PRO A 133 19.33 -1.49 1.09
C PRO A 133 19.39 -0.21 1.94
N VAL A 134 18.70 0.85 1.50
CA VAL A 134 18.65 2.13 2.22
C VAL A 134 17.80 2.01 3.48
N PHE A 135 16.68 1.28 3.41
CA PHE A 135 15.89 0.94 4.58
C PHE A 135 16.75 0.20 5.62
N GLN A 136 17.54 -0.79 5.21
CA GLN A 136 18.43 -1.52 6.11
C GLN A 136 19.43 -0.56 6.79
N GLY A 137 20.10 0.30 6.01
CA GLY A 137 21.01 1.30 6.57
C GLY A 137 20.34 2.29 7.53
N LEU A 138 19.06 2.63 7.31
CA LEU A 138 18.29 3.45 8.25
C LEU A 138 18.04 2.73 9.57
N VAL A 139 17.53 1.49 9.54
CA VAL A 139 17.21 0.75 10.76
C VAL A 139 18.47 0.30 11.52
N ASP A 140 19.59 0.12 10.83
CA ASP A 140 20.88 -0.14 11.49
C ASP A 140 21.36 1.10 12.25
N LYS A 141 21.19 2.31 11.67
CA LYS A 141 21.56 3.57 12.30
C LYS A 141 20.61 3.98 13.43
N TYR A 142 19.32 3.69 13.29
CA TYR A 142 18.28 4.04 14.24
C TYR A 142 17.46 2.79 14.63
N PRO A 143 18.01 1.92 15.50
CA PRO A 143 17.46 0.59 15.75
C PRO A 143 16.18 0.57 16.59
N THR A 144 15.87 1.66 17.30
CA THR A 144 14.72 1.77 18.19
C THR A 144 13.72 2.81 17.69
N PRO A 145 12.42 2.66 18.02
CA PRO A 145 11.42 3.68 17.72
C PRO A 145 11.81 5.05 18.28
N GLN A 146 12.38 5.13 19.48
CA GLN A 146 12.83 6.37 20.11
C GLN A 146 13.90 7.05 19.26
N ALA A 147 14.94 6.30 18.86
CA ALA A 147 16.01 6.81 18.02
C ALA A 147 15.49 7.35 16.68
N LEU A 148 14.50 6.69 16.07
CA LEU A 148 13.87 7.17 14.84
C LEU A 148 13.01 8.42 15.06
N ALA A 149 12.25 8.48 16.16
CA ALA A 149 11.36 9.58 16.48
C ALA A 149 12.12 10.89 16.79
N GLU A 150 13.28 10.76 17.45
CA GLU A 150 14.15 11.84 17.91
C GLU A 150 15.25 12.22 16.91
N ALA A 151 15.53 11.35 15.92
CA ALA A 151 16.50 11.63 14.89
C ALA A 151 16.27 13.00 14.22
N ASP A 152 17.34 13.74 13.96
CA ASP A 152 17.27 14.94 13.15
C ASP A 152 16.71 14.60 11.75
N PRO A 153 15.57 15.21 11.34
CA PRO A 153 14.98 14.97 10.02
C PRO A 153 15.96 15.15 8.87
N GLU A 154 16.91 16.11 8.96
CA GLU A 154 17.88 16.37 7.90
C GLU A 154 18.82 15.18 7.69
N ASN A 155 19.18 14.46 8.75
CA ASN A 155 19.99 13.25 8.65
C ASN A 155 19.24 12.12 7.92
N ILE A 156 17.96 11.92 8.21
CA ILE A 156 17.14 10.92 7.51
C ILE A 156 16.95 11.34 6.04
N ILE A 157 16.64 12.61 5.79
CA ILE A 157 16.48 13.16 4.44
C ILE A 157 17.75 12.95 3.63
N ALA A 158 18.93 13.23 4.19
CA ALA A 158 20.21 13.03 3.53
C ALA A 158 20.42 11.57 3.09
N MET A 159 20.07 10.61 3.95
CA MET A 159 20.16 9.17 3.63
C MET A 159 19.24 8.77 2.48
N ILE A 160 18.01 9.30 2.43
CA ILE A 160 16.97 8.84 1.49
C ILE A 160 16.72 9.79 0.31
N LYS A 161 17.47 10.90 0.20
CA LYS A 161 17.29 11.95 -0.82
C LYS A 161 17.22 11.39 -2.24
N HIS A 162 18.11 10.44 -2.54
CA HIS A 162 18.23 9.81 -3.86
C HIS A 162 17.04 8.92 -4.24
N LEU A 163 16.20 8.53 -3.27
CA LEU A 163 14.99 7.74 -3.51
C LEU A 163 13.78 8.60 -3.92
N GLY A 164 13.88 9.92 -3.82
CA GLY A 164 12.77 10.85 -4.01
C GLY A 164 11.78 10.85 -2.85
N LEU A 165 10.91 11.87 -2.78
CA LEU A 165 9.90 12.05 -1.72
C LEU A 165 10.49 12.04 -0.29
N SER A 166 11.77 12.39 -0.12
CA SER A 166 12.51 12.24 1.13
C SER A 166 11.88 12.97 2.31
N ILE A 167 11.42 14.21 2.10
CA ILE A 167 10.75 15.00 3.15
C ILE A 167 9.48 14.29 3.64
N VAL A 168 8.62 13.86 2.71
CA VAL A 168 7.36 13.17 3.03
C VAL A 168 7.62 11.84 3.71
N ARG A 169 8.58 11.05 3.19
CA ARG A 169 8.96 9.77 3.81
C ARG A 169 9.51 9.96 5.21
N THR A 170 10.40 10.94 5.41
CA THR A 170 10.97 11.24 6.73
C THR A 170 9.88 11.58 7.73
N ALA A 171 8.96 12.48 7.36
CA ALA A 171 7.82 12.82 8.21
C ALA A 171 6.95 11.59 8.53
N GLN A 172 6.73 10.71 7.55
CA GLN A 172 5.95 9.48 7.75
C GLN A 172 6.64 8.47 8.68
N ILE A 173 7.95 8.27 8.51
CA ILE A 173 8.78 7.39 9.34
C ILE A 173 8.73 7.88 10.79
N GLN A 174 8.99 9.17 11.02
CA GLN A 174 8.97 9.74 12.36
C GLN A 174 7.56 9.74 12.96
N LYS A 175 6.52 9.98 12.15
CA LYS A 175 5.12 9.83 12.59
C LYS A 175 4.86 8.42 13.09
N TYR A 176 5.25 7.39 12.32
CA TYR A 176 5.06 6.00 12.73
C TYR A 176 5.81 5.70 14.03
N ALA A 177 7.07 6.13 14.14
CA ALA A 177 7.87 5.92 15.33
C ALA A 177 7.24 6.56 16.59
N ARG A 178 6.82 7.84 16.51
CA ARG A 178 6.16 8.54 17.64
C ARG A 178 4.87 7.87 18.05
N ILE A 179 3.99 7.56 17.10
CA ILE A 179 2.74 6.87 17.42
C ILE A 179 3.00 5.48 18.01
N TRP A 180 4.02 4.77 17.56
CA TRP A 180 4.38 3.47 18.12
C TRP A 180 4.82 3.55 19.60
N ILE A 181 5.44 4.65 19.99
CA ILE A 181 5.85 4.91 21.39
C ILE A 181 4.63 5.30 22.22
N GLU A 182 3.81 6.21 21.72
CA GLU A 182 2.71 6.82 22.48
C GLU A 182 1.47 5.92 22.58
N SER A 183 1.13 5.25 21.49
CA SER A 183 -0.10 4.47 21.33
C SER A 183 0.12 3.37 20.29
N PRO A 184 0.91 2.33 20.59
CA PRO A 184 1.15 1.23 19.67
C PRO A 184 -0.18 0.54 19.28
N PRO A 185 -0.25 -0.10 18.10
CA PRO A 185 -1.41 -0.90 17.72
C PRO A 185 -1.71 -1.95 18.79
N SER A 186 -2.99 -2.13 19.09
CA SER A 186 -3.45 -3.09 20.10
C SER A 186 -4.67 -3.83 19.57
N LYS A 187 -4.94 -5.02 20.11
CA LYS A 187 -6.13 -5.80 19.76
C LYS A 187 -7.44 -5.19 20.28
N ASP A 188 -7.34 -4.30 21.28
CA ASP A 188 -8.49 -3.77 22.01
C ASP A 188 -9.07 -2.51 21.35
N ILE A 189 -8.35 -1.90 20.39
CA ILE A 189 -8.74 -0.61 19.80
C ILE A 189 -8.47 -0.61 18.30
N ARG A 190 -9.49 -0.21 17.55
CA ARG A 190 -9.40 0.10 16.12
C ARG A 190 -9.60 1.59 15.90
N TYR A 191 -9.15 2.07 14.75
CA TYR A 191 -9.29 3.46 14.36
C TYR A 191 -9.96 3.60 13.01
N GLY A 192 -10.91 4.52 12.91
CA GLY A 192 -11.66 4.77 11.67
C GLY A 192 -10.74 5.10 10.50
N VAL A 193 -10.94 4.40 9.39
CA VAL A 193 -10.24 4.58 8.12
C VAL A 193 -11.25 4.92 7.04
N LYS A 194 -10.99 5.98 6.27
CA LYS A 194 -11.85 6.36 5.15
C LYS A 194 -11.33 5.83 3.83
N ASN A 195 -12.25 5.59 2.90
CA ASN A 195 -11.97 5.16 1.53
C ASN A 195 -11.17 3.84 1.46
N TYR A 196 -11.46 2.92 2.37
CA TYR A 196 -10.85 1.59 2.42
C TYR A 196 -11.93 0.53 2.73
N PRO A 197 -11.94 -0.62 2.04
CA PRO A 197 -11.02 -1.00 0.95
C PRO A 197 -11.25 -0.21 -0.34
N ASN A 198 -12.46 0.29 -0.57
CA ASN A 198 -12.81 1.05 -1.77
C ASN A 198 -13.04 2.53 -1.48
N ARG A 199 -12.92 3.35 -2.52
CA ARG A 199 -13.26 4.77 -2.44
C ARG A 199 -14.75 4.92 -2.13
N GLY A 200 -15.08 5.70 -1.11
CA GLY A 200 -16.46 5.87 -0.62
C GLY A 200 -16.77 5.09 0.65
N ASP A 201 -15.99 4.05 0.96
CA ASP A 201 -16.15 3.26 2.19
C ASP A 201 -15.77 4.10 3.44
N GLY A 202 -16.33 3.74 4.59
CA GLY A 202 -16.09 4.43 5.87
C GLY A 202 -16.77 5.78 5.98
N SER A 203 -17.99 5.90 5.45
CA SER A 203 -18.84 7.09 5.59
C SER A 203 -19.40 7.27 7.01
N ASP A 204 -19.52 6.17 7.74
CA ASP A 204 -20.03 6.00 9.10
C ASP A 204 -18.95 6.11 10.19
N VAL A 205 -17.69 6.34 9.80
CA VAL A 205 -16.57 6.57 10.71
C VAL A 205 -15.87 7.90 10.43
N ARG A 206 -15.18 8.45 11.43
CA ARG A 206 -14.25 9.57 11.26
C ARG A 206 -12.81 9.05 11.24
N ALA A 207 -11.96 9.71 10.45
CA ALA A 207 -10.54 9.35 10.42
C ALA A 207 -9.93 9.54 11.81
N GLY A 208 -9.39 8.46 12.39
CA GLY A 208 -8.83 8.47 13.74
C GLY A 208 -9.85 8.42 14.87
N GLU A 209 -11.16 8.27 14.59
CA GLU A 209 -12.14 7.85 15.60
C GLU A 209 -11.66 6.57 16.26
N ARG A 210 -11.78 6.46 17.58
CA ARG A 210 -11.45 5.23 18.33
C ARG A 210 -12.69 4.36 18.39
N LEU A 211 -12.55 3.10 17.98
CA LEU A 211 -13.60 2.09 18.00
C LEU A 211 -13.12 0.90 18.84
N PRO A 212 -14.02 0.21 19.55
CA PRO A 212 -13.70 -1.03 20.24
C PRO A 212 -13.41 -2.17 19.24
N PRO A 213 -13.10 -3.39 19.72
CA PRO A 213 -12.90 -4.56 18.88
C PRO A 213 -14.06 -4.81 17.92
N GLU A 214 -13.79 -5.55 16.85
CA GLU A 214 -14.76 -5.84 15.78
C GLU A 214 -15.98 -6.62 16.27
N GLU A 215 -15.81 -7.41 17.33
CA GLU A 215 -16.86 -8.19 17.98
C GLU A 215 -17.89 -7.29 18.71
N GLU A 216 -17.47 -6.10 19.17
CA GLU A 216 -18.33 -5.13 19.85
C GLU A 216 -18.89 -4.06 18.92
N ASP A 217 -18.11 -3.64 17.91
CA ASP A 217 -18.52 -2.67 16.90
C ASP A 217 -18.26 -3.23 15.49
N PRO A 218 -19.31 -3.66 14.77
CA PRO A 218 -19.16 -4.34 13.49
C PRO A 218 -18.82 -3.40 12.31
N ARG A 219 -18.58 -2.11 12.54
CA ARG A 219 -18.20 -1.18 11.46
C ARG A 219 -16.87 -1.63 10.85
N ALA A 220 -16.92 -1.98 9.56
CA ALA A 220 -15.81 -2.61 8.83
C ALA A 220 -14.65 -1.65 8.48
N SER A 221 -14.90 -0.35 8.52
CA SER A 221 -13.94 0.69 8.11
C SER A 221 -13.05 1.15 9.27
N ALA A 222 -12.60 0.23 10.12
CA ALA A 222 -11.73 0.54 11.26
C ALA A 222 -10.66 -0.52 11.45
N TRP A 223 -9.43 -0.08 11.71
CA TRP A 223 -8.24 -0.93 11.75
C TRP A 223 -7.30 -0.52 12.88
N GLU A 224 -6.53 -1.46 13.41
CA GLU A 224 -5.68 -1.27 14.60
C GLU A 224 -4.53 -0.26 14.35
N ILE A 225 -4.24 0.04 13.08
CA ILE A 225 -3.25 1.03 12.63
C ILE A 225 -3.86 2.28 11.98
N GLY A 226 -5.18 2.48 12.06
CA GLY A 226 -5.86 3.58 11.37
C GLY A 226 -5.41 4.98 11.82
N HIS A 227 -4.98 5.15 13.07
CA HIS A 227 -4.36 6.40 13.56
C HIS A 227 -2.97 6.65 12.97
N MET A 228 -2.24 5.59 12.64
CA MET A 228 -0.94 5.68 11.98
C MET A 228 -1.08 6.01 10.49
N THR A 229 -1.98 5.31 9.80
CA THR A 229 -2.10 5.36 8.34
C THR A 229 -3.55 5.25 7.87
N GLN A 230 -3.82 5.87 6.73
CA GLN A 230 -5.10 5.76 6.01
C GLN A 230 -4.87 5.17 4.59
N GLY A 231 -3.64 4.74 4.28
CA GLY A 231 -3.27 4.29 2.95
C GLY A 231 -3.60 2.80 2.73
N PRO A 232 -4.32 2.43 1.66
CA PRO A 232 -4.76 1.05 1.41
C PRO A 232 -3.59 0.07 1.38
N TYR A 233 -2.49 0.41 0.72
CA TYR A 233 -1.30 -0.45 0.66
C TYR A 233 -0.73 -0.81 2.05
N ALA A 234 -0.72 0.16 2.97
CA ALA A 234 -0.22 -0.07 4.31
C ALA A 234 -1.18 -0.95 5.13
N ILE A 235 -2.49 -0.70 4.97
CA ILE A 235 -3.53 -1.48 5.64
C ILE A 235 -3.57 -2.91 5.11
N ASP A 236 -3.50 -3.12 3.80
CA ASP A 236 -3.41 -4.45 3.19
C ASP A 236 -2.17 -5.21 3.69
N SER A 237 -1.01 -4.54 3.74
CA SER A 237 0.21 -5.16 4.28
C SER A 237 0.04 -5.57 5.75
N TRP A 238 -0.57 -4.71 6.57
CA TRP A 238 -0.86 -5.02 7.98
C TRP A 238 -1.80 -6.21 8.13
N ARG A 239 -2.90 -6.23 7.35
CA ARG A 239 -3.86 -7.32 7.34
C ARG A 239 -3.21 -8.64 6.94
N ILE A 240 -2.36 -8.62 5.92
CA ILE A 240 -1.69 -9.83 5.41
C ILE A 240 -0.65 -10.36 6.40
N PHE A 241 0.15 -9.51 7.04
CA PHE A 241 1.37 -9.96 7.74
C PHE A 241 1.34 -9.81 9.27
N CYS A 242 0.49 -8.93 9.82
CA CYS A 242 0.56 -8.57 11.24
C CYS A 242 -0.71 -8.88 12.02
N ARG A 243 -1.89 -8.73 11.39
CA ARG A 243 -3.18 -8.66 12.09
C ARG A 243 -3.47 -9.91 12.93
N ASP A 244 -3.30 -11.11 12.39
CA ASP A 244 -3.63 -12.33 13.14
C ASP A 244 -2.76 -12.54 14.38
N VAL A 245 -1.47 -12.21 14.31
CA VAL A 245 -0.56 -12.30 15.45
C VAL A 245 -0.93 -11.26 16.51
N LEU A 246 -1.20 -10.01 16.09
CA LEU A 246 -1.64 -8.94 17.00
C LEU A 246 -2.92 -9.32 17.75
N LEU A 247 -3.89 -9.91 17.05
CA LEU A 247 -5.17 -10.31 17.63
C LEU A 247 -5.08 -11.61 18.43
N GLY A 248 -3.91 -12.26 18.49
CA GLY A 248 -3.74 -13.56 19.14
C GLY A 248 -4.50 -14.68 18.45
N ARG A 249 -4.84 -14.50 17.17
CA ARG A 249 -5.58 -15.48 16.35
C ARG A 249 -4.66 -16.55 15.77
N ALA A 250 -3.37 -16.30 15.60
CA ALA A 250 -2.42 -17.32 15.14
C ALA A 250 -1.00 -17.00 15.60
N GLN A 251 -0.09 -17.98 15.51
CA GLN A 251 1.33 -17.79 15.83
C GLN A 251 2.09 -17.04 14.72
N ASP A 252 1.59 -17.11 13.49
CA ASP A 252 2.08 -16.35 12.35
C ASP A 252 0.92 -15.95 11.44
N TRP A 253 1.23 -15.15 10.43
CA TRP A 253 0.24 -14.70 9.45
C TRP A 253 -0.27 -15.80 8.52
N ARG A 254 0.36 -16.98 8.49
CA ARG A 254 -0.08 -18.12 7.68
C ARG A 254 -1.07 -19.02 8.44
N GLY A 255 -1.38 -18.71 9.70
CA GLY A 255 -2.30 -19.49 10.52
C GLY A 255 -1.62 -20.58 11.35
N LYS A 256 -0.31 -20.52 11.55
CA LYS A 256 0.41 -21.52 12.35
C LYS A 256 -0.18 -21.65 13.75
N GLY A 257 -0.30 -22.91 14.20
CA GLY A 257 -0.84 -23.25 15.51
C GLY A 257 -2.37 -23.27 15.58
N ARG A 258 -3.05 -23.23 14.44
CA ARG A 258 -4.51 -23.31 14.34
C ARG A 258 -4.98 -24.61 13.72
N GLU A 259 -6.23 -24.94 14.02
CA GLU A 259 -6.96 -26.11 13.55
C GLU A 259 -7.25 -26.07 12.05
N ALA A 260 -7.49 -27.26 11.48
CA ALA A 260 -7.92 -27.38 10.08
C ALA A 260 -9.23 -26.60 9.85
N GLY A 261 -9.25 -25.76 8.82
CA GLY A 261 -10.39 -24.91 8.49
C GLY A 261 -10.30 -23.47 9.02
N PHE A 262 -9.31 -23.15 9.90
CA PHE A 262 -9.02 -21.75 10.20
C PHE A 262 -8.60 -21.01 8.93
N GLN A 263 -9.19 -19.84 8.70
CA GLN A 263 -8.86 -18.97 7.58
C GLN A 263 -8.14 -17.73 8.10
N PRO A 264 -6.81 -17.63 7.90
CA PRO A 264 -6.05 -16.44 8.26
C PRO A 264 -6.52 -15.20 7.51
N GLU A 265 -6.24 -14.02 8.06
CA GLU A 265 -6.70 -12.73 7.53
C GLU A 265 -6.31 -12.52 6.07
N TRP A 266 -5.12 -12.97 5.64
CA TRP A 266 -4.65 -12.80 4.26
C TRP A 266 -5.63 -13.36 3.22
N MET A 267 -6.41 -14.39 3.56
CA MET A 267 -7.41 -15.00 2.67
C MET A 267 -8.61 -14.08 2.41
N ARG A 268 -8.75 -12.97 3.15
CA ARG A 268 -9.82 -11.96 3.02
C ARG A 268 -9.32 -10.64 2.43
N VAL A 269 -8.06 -10.57 2.02
CA VAL A 269 -7.44 -9.34 1.49
C VAL A 269 -7.43 -9.37 -0.02
N LEU A 270 -7.93 -8.29 -0.64
CA LEU A 270 -7.93 -8.08 -2.08
C LEU A 270 -7.12 -6.81 -2.41
N PRO A 271 -5.77 -6.87 -2.36
CA PRO A 271 -4.94 -5.68 -2.45
C PRO A 271 -4.92 -5.13 -3.88
N LEU A 272 -4.72 -3.83 -4.02
CA LEU A 272 -4.46 -3.18 -5.32
C LEU A 272 -2.98 -3.22 -5.72
N ASP A 273 -2.08 -3.40 -4.74
CA ASP A 273 -0.64 -3.43 -4.99
C ASP A 273 -0.23 -4.70 -5.75
N LYS A 274 0.56 -4.51 -6.81
CA LYS A 274 0.97 -5.59 -7.72
C LYS A 274 1.85 -6.64 -7.05
N GLU A 275 2.71 -6.25 -6.10
CA GLU A 275 3.63 -7.18 -5.43
C GLU A 275 2.89 -7.95 -4.33
N LEU A 276 1.94 -7.32 -3.63
CA LEU A 276 1.02 -8.03 -2.72
C LEU A 276 0.12 -9.01 -3.49
N ARG A 277 -0.41 -8.64 -4.66
CA ARG A 277 -1.19 -9.55 -5.52
C ARG A 277 -0.37 -10.76 -5.96
N ALA A 278 0.87 -10.52 -6.37
CA ALA A 278 1.80 -11.58 -6.74
C ALA A 278 2.03 -12.57 -5.59
N TYR A 279 2.27 -12.04 -4.39
CA TYR A 279 2.43 -12.83 -3.18
C TYR A 279 1.17 -13.64 -2.83
N LEU A 280 -0.01 -13.01 -2.81
CA LEU A 280 -1.26 -13.72 -2.49
C LEU A 280 -1.62 -14.77 -3.53
N ARG A 281 -1.34 -14.54 -4.82
CA ARG A 281 -1.49 -15.57 -5.85
C ARG A 281 -0.62 -16.78 -5.55
N TRP A 282 0.64 -16.56 -5.20
CA TRP A 282 1.54 -17.66 -4.81
C TRP A 282 1.05 -18.40 -3.55
N MET A 283 0.54 -17.68 -2.56
CA MET A 283 -0.07 -18.26 -1.36
C MET A 283 -1.30 -19.13 -1.70
N TRP A 284 -2.23 -18.61 -2.50
CA TRP A 284 -3.42 -19.35 -2.95
C TRP A 284 -3.08 -20.59 -3.78
N MET A 285 -2.04 -20.51 -4.62
CA MET A 285 -1.54 -21.68 -5.36
C MET A 285 -0.99 -22.77 -4.43
N GLY A 286 -0.35 -22.38 -3.32
CA GLY A 286 0.06 -23.29 -2.25
C GLY A 286 -1.14 -24.05 -1.64
N GLU A 287 -2.28 -23.36 -1.49
CA GLU A 287 -3.56 -23.95 -1.07
C GLU A 287 -4.30 -24.71 -2.19
N GLY A 288 -3.73 -24.75 -3.40
CA GLY A 288 -4.29 -25.47 -4.55
C GLY A 288 -5.35 -24.70 -5.35
N TRP A 289 -5.35 -23.37 -5.27
CA TRP A 289 -6.28 -22.52 -6.01
C TRP A 289 -5.55 -21.62 -7.02
N ASP A 290 -6.11 -21.47 -8.22
CA ASP A 290 -5.85 -20.32 -9.07
C ASP A 290 -6.78 -19.19 -8.67
N TRP A 291 -6.19 -18.06 -8.26
CA TRP A 291 -6.89 -16.95 -7.64
C TRP A 291 -6.83 -15.70 -8.51
N ASP A 292 -7.99 -15.09 -8.76
CA ASP A 292 -8.10 -13.81 -9.45
C ASP A 292 -7.91 -12.64 -8.45
N PRO A 293 -6.82 -11.86 -8.54
CA PRO A 293 -6.55 -10.73 -7.68
C PRO A 293 -7.45 -9.50 -7.88
N LYS A 294 -8.34 -9.51 -8.89
CA LYS A 294 -9.30 -8.43 -9.14
C LYS A 294 -10.67 -8.73 -8.56
N THR A 295 -11.14 -9.96 -8.67
CA THR A 295 -12.48 -10.38 -8.23
C THR A 295 -12.44 -11.11 -6.89
N GLY A 296 -11.33 -11.76 -6.56
CA GLY A 296 -11.20 -12.65 -5.41
C GLY A 296 -11.70 -14.07 -5.67
N GLU A 297 -12.19 -14.35 -6.88
CA GLU A 297 -12.65 -15.68 -7.29
C GLU A 297 -11.49 -16.69 -7.31
N ARG A 298 -11.84 -17.96 -7.09
CA ARG A 298 -10.88 -19.06 -6.99
C ARG A 298 -11.40 -20.23 -7.79
N GLU A 299 -10.53 -20.78 -8.63
CA GLU A 299 -10.76 -22.02 -9.34
C GLU A 299 -9.71 -23.05 -8.91
N PRO A 300 -9.99 -24.37 -8.99
CA PRO A 300 -8.98 -25.38 -8.70
C PRO A 300 -7.72 -25.16 -9.55
N LEU A 301 -6.55 -25.15 -8.92
CA LEU A 301 -5.28 -24.95 -9.62
C LEU A 301 -5.01 -26.13 -10.57
N SER A 302 -4.89 -25.84 -11.87
CA SER A 302 -4.61 -26.86 -12.88
C SER A 302 -3.23 -27.50 -12.68
N ASP A 303 -3.13 -28.79 -13.00
CA ASP A 303 -1.86 -29.53 -12.90
C ASP A 303 -0.79 -28.96 -13.83
N GLU A 304 -1.19 -28.45 -15.00
CA GLU A 304 -0.28 -27.79 -15.95
C GLU A 304 0.36 -26.53 -15.34
N LEU A 305 -0.45 -25.64 -14.76
CA LEU A 305 0.03 -24.41 -14.15
C LEU A 305 0.88 -24.70 -12.91
N ARG A 306 0.44 -25.64 -12.06
CA ARG A 306 1.21 -26.12 -10.90
C ARG A 306 2.60 -26.61 -11.31
N THR A 307 2.65 -27.44 -12.36
CA THR A 307 3.91 -27.99 -12.89
C THR A 307 4.79 -26.88 -13.45
N ALA A 308 4.24 -25.97 -14.25
CA ALA A 308 4.98 -24.85 -14.80
C ALA A 308 5.58 -23.93 -13.73
N VAL A 309 4.86 -23.64 -12.65
CA VAL A 309 5.38 -22.85 -11.52
C VAL A 309 6.56 -23.57 -10.85
N ASN A 310 6.43 -24.87 -10.57
CA ASN A 310 7.48 -25.63 -9.90
C ASN A 310 8.73 -25.83 -10.77
N GLU A 311 8.58 -25.86 -12.09
CA GLU A 311 9.67 -25.91 -13.05
C GLU A 311 10.25 -24.52 -13.39
N GLY A 312 9.72 -23.45 -12.80
CA GLY A 312 10.15 -22.08 -13.08
C GLY A 312 9.82 -21.60 -14.50
N ARG A 313 8.87 -22.24 -15.18
CA ARG A 313 8.40 -21.91 -16.54
C ARG A 313 7.27 -20.90 -16.54
N VAL A 314 7.24 -19.97 -15.59
CA VAL A 314 6.22 -18.93 -15.51
C VAL A 314 6.84 -17.54 -15.53
N GLN A 315 6.15 -16.60 -16.17
CA GLN A 315 6.55 -15.21 -16.19
C GLN A 315 5.35 -14.28 -16.05
N TRP A 316 5.63 -13.05 -15.63
CA TRP A 316 4.64 -11.99 -15.61
C TRP A 316 4.42 -11.43 -17.00
N ASP A 317 3.17 -11.30 -17.41
CA ASP A 317 2.82 -10.56 -18.61
C ASP A 317 2.77 -9.04 -18.34
N ASN A 318 2.45 -8.29 -19.39
CA ASN A 318 2.32 -6.83 -19.33
C ASN A 318 1.11 -6.35 -18.50
N THR A 319 0.20 -7.24 -18.12
CA THR A 319 -1.01 -6.96 -17.35
C THR A 319 -0.88 -7.33 -15.87
N GLY A 320 0.21 -8.03 -15.49
CA GLY A 320 0.43 -8.58 -14.15
C GLY A 320 -0.23 -9.95 -13.93
N ALA A 321 -0.63 -10.63 -15.00
CA ALA A 321 -1.04 -12.02 -14.99
C ALA A 321 0.18 -12.94 -15.14
N LEU A 322 0.08 -14.14 -14.56
CA LEU A 322 1.11 -15.17 -14.66
C LEU A 322 0.84 -15.98 -15.93
N GLN A 323 1.87 -16.19 -16.76
CA GLN A 323 1.77 -16.97 -18.00
C GLN A 323 2.84 -18.05 -18.06
N ILE A 324 2.50 -19.20 -18.63
CA ILE A 324 3.43 -20.29 -18.88
C ILE A 324 4.30 -19.93 -20.09
N VAL A 325 5.63 -20.00 -19.91
CA VAL A 325 6.62 -19.78 -20.96
C VAL A 325 6.83 -21.08 -21.73
N GLY A 326 6.79 -21.01 -23.07
CA GLY A 326 7.05 -22.16 -23.96
C GLY A 326 5.79 -22.88 -24.48
N ALA A 327 4.59 -22.38 -24.21
CA ALA A 327 3.33 -22.98 -24.70
C ALA A 327 3.02 -22.71 -26.20
N THR A 328 3.84 -21.91 -26.90
CA THR A 328 3.63 -21.60 -28.33
C THR A 328 4.45 -22.51 -29.23
N ALA A 329 3.97 -23.74 -29.46
CA ALA A 329 4.37 -24.55 -30.62
C ALA A 329 3.35 -25.64 -31.06
N VAL A 330 2.15 -25.74 -30.48
CA VAL A 330 1.23 -26.86 -30.80
C VAL A 330 -0.09 -26.43 -31.45
N ALA A 331 -0.53 -25.18 -31.30
CA ALA A 331 -1.85 -24.78 -31.83
C ALA A 331 -1.87 -24.41 -33.33
N HIS A 332 -0.72 -24.22 -33.99
CA HIS A 332 -0.68 -23.86 -35.42
C HIS A 332 -0.44 -25.05 -36.38
N ALA A 333 -0.11 -26.24 -35.86
CA ALA A 333 0.16 -27.42 -36.69
C ALA A 333 -1.06 -28.31 -36.96
N GLN A 334 -2.22 -28.02 -36.36
CA GLN A 334 -3.44 -28.82 -36.54
C GLN A 334 -4.43 -28.25 -37.56
N PHE A 335 -4.18 -27.05 -38.13
CA PHE A 335 -5.08 -26.43 -39.12
C PHE A 335 -4.54 -26.39 -40.56
N GLU A 336 -3.28 -26.75 -40.81
CA GLU A 336 -2.73 -26.82 -42.19
C GLU A 336 -2.77 -28.24 -42.80
N GLY A 337 -3.18 -29.27 -42.04
CA GLY A 337 -3.23 -30.66 -42.52
C GLY A 337 -4.54 -31.12 -43.14
N ALA A 338 -5.60 -30.29 -43.18
CA ALA A 338 -6.95 -30.72 -43.56
C ALA A 338 -7.46 -30.18 -44.92
N HIS A 339 -6.61 -29.56 -45.73
CA HIS A 339 -6.99 -29.02 -47.06
C HIS A 339 -6.07 -29.49 -48.21
N ALA A 340 -5.56 -30.72 -48.13
CA ALA A 340 -4.93 -31.39 -49.26
C ALA A 340 -5.33 -32.86 -49.30
N SER A 341 -6.51 -33.13 -49.85
CA SER A 341 -6.88 -34.42 -50.46
C SER A 341 -7.97 -34.18 -51.49
#